data_AF-A0A921FWL1-F1
#
_entry.id   AF-A0A921FWL1-F1
#
_cell.length_a   1.000
_cell.length_b   1.000
_cell.length_c   1.000
_cell.angle_alpha   90.00
_cell.angle_beta   90.00
_cell.angle_gamma   90.00
#
_symmetry.space_group_name_H-M   'P 1'
#
loop_
_entity.id
_entity.type
_entity.pdbx_description
1 polymer ?
#
loop_
_entity_poly.entity_id
_entity_poly.type
_entity_poly.pdbx_seq_one_letter_code
_entity_poly.pdbx_strand_id
1 'polypeptide(L)'
;MKSKLLIGAVVLAVGIAIVGVREYTGIEKVSGGKVKNETVVEVPRVSTAPETKKYDKEVGEWASAMVTLLSEPMDDPKLGEANNDEGFEYYLKAQEVIWAFPTHLIAEDKEIEKEHSNLFLLSSYIGHNQFVRTAHLDPNGQAKEDTSLSDQWKPTDDDMRQAFEYMKQIVYDIDVEVNHGGEGETFGVTHLLNGDKTSEMEDFVTGKSSRIGWND
;
A
#
# COMPACT_ATOMS: atom_id res chain seq x y z
N MET A 1 49.49 25.39 4.98
CA MET A 1 48.56 24.77 5.96
C MET A 1 47.16 25.27 5.71
N LYS A 2 46.19 24.34 5.74
CA LYS A 2 44.72 24.47 5.75
C LYS A 2 44.01 24.49 4.39
N SER A 3 43.68 23.27 3.95
CA SER A 3 42.57 22.93 3.07
C SER A 3 41.23 23.38 3.68
N LYS A 4 40.26 23.76 2.85
CA LYS A 4 38.83 23.53 3.11
C LYS A 4 38.12 23.20 1.80
N LEU A 5 37.63 21.96 1.73
CA LEU A 5 36.57 21.52 0.84
C LEU A 5 35.28 22.31 1.15
N LEU A 6 34.47 22.55 0.13
CA LEU A 6 33.03 22.72 0.30
C LEU A 6 32.33 21.98 -0.85
N ILE A 7 31.54 21.00 -0.42
CA ILE A 7 30.80 20.02 -1.20
C ILE A 7 29.57 20.72 -1.81
N GLY A 8 29.28 20.38 -3.06
CA GLY A 8 28.15 20.91 -3.81
C GLY A 8 26.80 20.42 -3.27
N ALA A 9 25.82 21.31 -3.27
CA ALA A 9 24.42 20.95 -3.15
C ALA A 9 23.83 20.76 -4.55
N VAL A 10 23.44 19.53 -4.88
CA VAL A 10 22.61 19.25 -6.04
C VAL A 10 21.16 19.40 -5.59
N VAL A 11 20.48 20.42 -6.10
CA VAL A 11 19.04 20.59 -5.92
C VAL A 11 18.34 19.76 -6.98
N LEU A 12 17.72 18.65 -6.58
CA LEU A 12 16.82 17.88 -7.44
C LEU A 12 15.43 18.50 -7.35
N ALA A 13 15.01 19.18 -8.43
CA ALA A 13 13.66 19.66 -8.59
C ALA A 13 12.79 18.52 -9.15
N VAL A 14 11.81 18.06 -8.38
CA VAL A 14 10.81 17.09 -8.83
C VAL A 14 9.57 17.85 -9.27
N GLY A 15 9.26 17.76 -10.57
CA GLY A 15 8.08 18.36 -11.17
C GLY A 15 6.85 17.48 -10.97
N ILE A 16 5.77 18.08 -10.48
CA ILE A 16 4.46 17.45 -10.32
C ILE A 16 3.73 17.45 -11.66
N ALA A 17 3.37 16.27 -12.17
CA ALA A 17 2.44 16.12 -13.28
C ALA A 17 1.23 15.30 -12.82
N ILE A 18 0.06 15.93 -12.85
CA ILE A 18 -1.23 15.32 -12.52
C ILE A 18 -1.80 14.71 -13.81
N VAL A 19 -2.09 13.41 -13.83
CA VAL A 19 -2.87 12.77 -14.91
C VAL A 19 -4.03 11.98 -14.30
N GLY A 20 -5.23 12.30 -14.77
CA GLY A 20 -6.50 11.85 -14.23
C GLY A 20 -6.92 10.43 -14.61
N VAL A 21 -7.78 9.88 -13.74
CA VAL A 21 -8.43 8.57 -13.77
C VAL A 21 -9.32 8.41 -15.01
N ARG A 22 -9.28 7.23 -15.65
CA ARG A 22 -10.24 6.80 -16.67
C ARG A 22 -10.87 5.47 -16.28
N GLU A 23 -12.20 5.45 -16.19
CA GLU A 23 -13.05 4.30 -15.87
C GLU A 23 -12.92 3.17 -16.93
N TYR A 24 -12.89 1.92 -16.48
CA TYR A 24 -13.10 0.74 -17.33
C TYR A 24 -14.39 0.03 -16.92
N THR A 25 -15.36 0.00 -17.84
CA THR A 25 -16.51 -0.91 -17.81
C THR A 25 -16.35 -1.92 -18.95
N GLY A 26 -16.52 -3.21 -18.64
CA GLY A 26 -16.45 -4.27 -19.65
C GLY A 26 -16.75 -5.64 -19.05
N ILE A 27 -18.04 -5.98 -18.92
CA ILE A 27 -18.50 -7.34 -18.64
C ILE A 27 -18.85 -7.99 -19.99
N GLU A 28 -18.11 -9.02 -20.40
CA GLU A 28 -18.56 -9.95 -21.44
C GLU A 28 -19.17 -11.21 -20.81
N LYS A 29 -20.41 -11.49 -21.21
CA LYS A 29 -21.12 -12.75 -20.97
C LYS A 29 -20.58 -13.81 -21.93
N VAL A 30 -20.24 -15.00 -21.42
CA VAL A 30 -20.15 -16.21 -22.25
C VAL A 30 -21.17 -17.25 -21.80
N SER A 31 -21.86 -17.72 -22.82
CA SER A 31 -23.02 -18.62 -22.88
C SER A 31 -22.70 -20.07 -22.50
N GLY A 32 -23.73 -20.76 -22.02
CA GLY A 32 -23.67 -22.14 -21.56
C GLY A 32 -23.29 -23.18 -22.62
N GLY A 33 -22.66 -24.26 -22.12
CA GLY A 33 -22.42 -25.50 -22.83
C GLY A 33 -22.39 -26.66 -21.83
N LYS A 34 -23.29 -27.63 -21.98
CA LYS A 34 -23.33 -28.89 -21.23
C LYS A 34 -22.09 -29.73 -21.53
N VAL A 35 -21.46 -30.29 -20.50
CA VAL A 35 -20.46 -31.37 -20.66
C VAL A 35 -20.86 -32.58 -19.82
N LYS A 36 -20.72 -33.75 -20.45
CA LYS A 36 -21.10 -35.09 -19.99
C LYS A 36 -20.05 -35.64 -19.02
N ASN A 37 -20.50 -36.50 -18.11
CA ASN A 37 -19.65 -37.28 -17.19
C ASN A 37 -18.62 -38.11 -17.97
N GLU A 38 -17.34 -37.88 -17.69
CA GLU A 38 -16.24 -38.77 -18.07
C GLU A 38 -15.51 -39.28 -16.82
N THR A 39 -15.15 -40.55 -16.92
CA THR A 39 -14.62 -41.45 -15.90
C THR A 39 -13.28 -40.99 -15.36
N VAL A 40 -13.13 -40.98 -14.04
CA VAL A 40 -11.89 -40.63 -13.33
C VAL A 40 -10.83 -41.71 -13.59
N VAL A 41 -9.76 -41.32 -14.30
CA VAL A 41 -8.51 -42.07 -14.35
C VAL A 41 -7.55 -41.37 -13.39
N GLU A 42 -7.18 -42.05 -12.30
CA GLU A 42 -6.14 -41.57 -11.39
C GLU A 42 -4.80 -41.54 -12.13
N VAL A 43 -4.37 -40.34 -12.51
CA VAL A 43 -2.99 -40.08 -12.95
C VAL A 43 -2.15 -39.85 -11.69
N PRO A 44 -0.98 -40.49 -11.54
CA PRO A 44 -0.13 -40.30 -10.37
C PRO A 44 0.25 -38.83 -10.21
N ARG A 45 -0.07 -38.26 -9.04
CA ARG A 45 0.23 -36.87 -8.69
C ARG A 45 1.74 -36.72 -8.51
N VAL A 46 2.42 -36.32 -9.59
CA VAL A 46 3.80 -35.83 -9.50
C VAL A 46 3.73 -34.55 -8.67
N SER A 47 4.17 -34.63 -7.42
CA SER A 47 4.37 -33.47 -6.55
C SER A 47 5.57 -32.69 -7.07
N THR A 48 5.36 -31.84 -8.06
CA THR A 48 6.30 -30.77 -8.39
C THR A 48 6.23 -29.76 -7.26
N ALA A 49 7.35 -29.53 -6.56
CA ALA A 49 7.49 -28.36 -5.70
C ALA A 49 7.07 -27.11 -6.50
N PRO A 50 6.34 -26.16 -5.90
CA PRO A 50 5.92 -24.97 -6.65
C PRO A 50 7.16 -24.29 -7.22
N GLU A 51 7.15 -24.02 -8.52
CA GLU A 51 8.19 -23.19 -9.14
C GLU A 51 8.18 -21.84 -8.43
N THR A 52 9.32 -21.46 -7.84
CA THR A 52 9.53 -20.12 -7.28
C THR A 52 9.32 -19.11 -8.41
N LYS A 53 8.25 -18.33 -8.32
CA LYS A 53 7.97 -17.23 -9.23
C LYS A 53 9.12 -16.22 -9.12
N LYS A 54 9.62 -15.76 -10.27
CA LYS A 54 10.65 -14.71 -10.31
C LYS A 54 9.97 -13.37 -10.50
N TYR A 55 10.25 -12.46 -9.59
CA TYR A 55 9.78 -11.08 -9.65
C TYR A 55 10.85 -10.16 -10.21
N ASP A 56 10.42 -8.99 -10.67
CA ASP A 56 11.35 -7.95 -11.09
C ASP A 56 12.15 -7.43 -9.89
N LYS A 57 13.44 -7.13 -10.13
CA LYS A 57 14.35 -6.63 -9.10
C LYS A 57 13.88 -5.29 -8.52
N GLU A 58 13.24 -4.45 -9.32
CA GLU A 58 12.76 -3.13 -8.88
C GLU A 58 11.66 -3.25 -7.82
N VAL A 59 10.80 -4.27 -7.90
CA VAL A 59 9.80 -4.56 -6.85
C VAL A 59 10.50 -4.90 -5.54
N GLY A 60 11.56 -5.72 -5.59
CA GLY A 60 12.33 -6.11 -4.42
C GLY A 60 13.05 -4.92 -3.78
N GLU A 61 13.69 -4.07 -4.59
CA GLU A 61 14.35 -2.85 -4.11
C GLU A 61 13.36 -1.87 -3.48
N TRP A 62 12.19 -1.71 -4.11
CA TRP A 62 11.10 -0.91 -3.55
C TRP A 62 10.60 -1.48 -2.22
N ALA A 63 10.33 -2.78 -2.15
CA ALA A 63 9.77 -3.41 -0.95
C ALA A 63 10.71 -3.24 0.26
N SER A 64 11.99 -3.55 0.11
CA SER A 64 12.97 -3.39 1.21
C SER A 64 13.10 -1.93 1.66
N ALA A 65 13.07 -0.97 0.72
CA ALA A 65 13.11 0.46 1.05
C ALA A 65 11.85 0.88 1.83
N MET A 66 10.68 0.42 1.41
CA MET A 66 9.41 0.74 2.07
C MET A 66 9.26 0.04 3.43
N VAL A 67 9.78 -1.18 3.62
CA VAL A 67 9.84 -1.82 4.95
C VAL A 67 10.62 -0.94 5.93
N THR A 68 11.77 -0.40 5.49
CA THR A 68 12.60 0.49 6.31
C THR A 68 11.85 1.79 6.62
N LEU A 69 11.30 2.45 5.59
CA LEU A 69 10.53 3.69 5.72
C LEU A 69 9.37 3.54 6.71
N LEU A 70 8.61 2.44 6.61
CA LEU A 70 7.42 2.23 7.43
C LEU A 70 7.74 1.80 8.87
N SER A 71 8.93 1.27 9.13
CA SER A 71 9.34 0.77 10.44
C SER A 71 10.13 1.80 11.27
N GLU A 72 10.80 2.74 10.62
CA GLU A 72 11.65 3.75 11.27
C GLU A 72 10.97 5.13 11.27
N PRO A 73 11.26 6.01 12.26
CA PRO A 73 10.78 7.39 12.22
C PRO A 73 11.20 8.12 10.93
N MET A 74 10.28 8.83 10.31
CA MET A 74 10.55 9.61 9.10
C MET A 74 11.32 10.90 9.42
N ASP A 75 12.40 11.16 8.67
CA ASP A 75 13.13 12.43 8.70
C ASP A 75 12.55 13.40 7.66
N ASP A 76 11.41 14.02 7.99
CA ASP A 76 10.76 15.06 7.17
C ASP A 76 10.64 16.38 7.96
N PRO A 77 11.12 17.53 7.44
CA PRO A 77 11.00 18.82 8.10
C PRO A 77 9.56 19.21 8.47
N LYS A 78 8.56 18.88 7.64
CA LYS A 78 7.14 19.13 7.91
C LYS A 78 6.68 18.36 9.15
N LEU A 79 7.23 17.18 9.39
CA LEU A 79 6.88 16.38 10.58
C LEU A 79 7.40 17.08 11.85
N GLY A 80 8.60 17.65 11.80
CA GLY A 80 9.13 18.48 12.89
C GLY A 80 8.30 19.73 13.17
N GLU A 81 7.83 20.41 12.12
CA GLU A 81 6.89 21.55 12.24
C GLU A 81 5.53 21.13 12.82
N ALA A 82 5.09 19.90 12.52
CA ALA A 82 3.86 19.30 13.03
C ALA A 82 4.03 18.64 14.41
N ASN A 83 5.07 18.99 15.17
CA ASN A 83 5.37 18.41 16.49
C ASN A 83 5.50 16.88 16.51
N ASN A 84 5.96 16.27 15.41
CA ASN A 84 6.03 14.82 15.20
C ASN A 84 4.67 14.11 15.40
N ASP A 85 3.60 14.70 14.86
CA ASP A 85 2.27 14.10 14.88
C ASP A 85 2.24 12.74 14.16
N GLU A 86 1.85 11.70 14.90
CA GLU A 86 1.81 10.30 14.44
C GLU A 86 0.96 10.12 13.18
N GLY A 87 -0.25 10.67 13.15
CA GLY A 87 -1.14 10.50 11.99
C GLY A 87 -0.61 11.23 10.76
N PHE A 88 0.05 12.38 10.95
CA PHE A 88 0.68 13.09 9.86
C PHE A 88 1.89 12.32 9.30
N GLU A 89 2.68 11.67 10.15
CA GLU A 89 3.74 10.76 9.72
C GLU A 89 3.16 9.59 8.89
N TYR A 90 2.07 8.97 9.35
CA TYR A 90 1.41 7.90 8.59
C TYR A 90 0.94 8.39 7.22
N TYR A 91 0.37 9.59 7.15
CA TYR A 91 -0.06 10.22 5.90
C TYR A 91 1.11 10.46 4.93
N LEU A 92 2.24 10.97 5.41
CA LEU A 92 3.43 11.20 4.56
C LEU A 92 4.02 9.87 4.06
N LYS A 93 4.18 8.88 4.94
CA LYS A 93 4.66 7.55 4.58
C LYS A 93 3.74 6.85 3.59
N ALA A 94 2.44 6.93 3.79
CA ALA A 94 1.45 6.32 2.90
C ALA A 94 1.46 6.93 1.50
N GLN A 95 1.76 8.22 1.36
CA GLN A 95 1.96 8.84 0.05
C GLN A 95 3.24 8.32 -0.62
N GLU A 96 4.35 8.24 0.11
CA GLU A 96 5.62 7.78 -0.43
C GLU A 96 5.55 6.33 -0.92
N VAL A 97 4.86 5.45 -0.20
CA VAL A 97 4.63 4.05 -0.61
C VAL A 97 4.02 3.97 -2.01
N ILE A 98 3.04 4.81 -2.32
CA ILE A 98 2.37 4.85 -3.62
C ILE A 98 3.19 5.59 -4.66
N TRP A 99 3.78 6.71 -4.29
CA TRP A 99 4.59 7.52 -5.19
C TRP A 99 5.82 6.75 -5.71
N ALA A 100 6.47 5.99 -4.84
CA ALA A 100 7.67 5.21 -5.16
C ALA A 100 7.37 3.86 -5.82
N PHE A 101 6.10 3.43 -5.89
CA PHE A 101 5.75 2.12 -6.44
C PHE A 101 6.16 2.02 -7.93
N PRO A 102 6.77 0.90 -8.38
CA PRO A 102 7.19 0.72 -9.77
C PRO A 102 6.00 0.45 -10.70
N THR A 103 5.18 1.47 -10.95
CA THR A 103 3.88 1.36 -11.62
C THR A 103 3.92 0.80 -13.03
N HIS A 104 5.05 0.90 -13.73
CA HIS A 104 5.20 0.31 -15.06
C HIS A 104 5.15 -1.22 -15.05
N LEU A 105 5.39 -1.86 -13.90
CA LEU A 105 5.34 -3.32 -13.72
C LEU A 105 3.93 -3.85 -13.41
N ILE A 106 2.97 -2.99 -13.10
CA ILE A 106 1.59 -3.38 -12.76
C ILE A 106 0.94 -4.15 -13.91
N ALA A 107 1.14 -3.71 -15.15
CA ALA A 107 0.52 -4.33 -16.31
C ALA A 107 1.10 -5.72 -16.63
N GLU A 108 2.24 -6.06 -16.04
CA GLU A 108 2.99 -7.30 -16.33
C GLU A 108 2.65 -8.43 -15.35
N ASP A 109 2.13 -8.10 -14.16
CA ASP A 109 1.83 -9.08 -13.12
C ASP A 109 0.54 -8.75 -12.35
N LYS A 110 -0.48 -9.60 -12.52
CA LYS A 110 -1.80 -9.43 -11.91
C LYS A 110 -1.77 -9.45 -10.39
N GLU A 111 -0.84 -10.17 -9.76
CA GLU A 111 -0.78 -10.17 -8.30
C GLU A 111 -0.14 -8.88 -7.80
N ILE A 112 0.88 -8.36 -8.49
CA ILE A 112 1.44 -7.02 -8.22
C ILE A 112 0.39 -5.91 -8.43
N GLU A 113 -0.48 -6.03 -9.44
CA GLU A 113 -1.61 -5.14 -9.66
C GLU A 113 -2.57 -5.09 -8.47
N LYS A 114 -2.88 -6.26 -7.87
CA LYS A 114 -3.71 -6.33 -6.66
C LYS A 114 -3.01 -5.71 -5.45
N GLU A 115 -1.73 -6.00 -5.24
CA GLU A 115 -0.97 -5.41 -4.14
C GLU A 115 -0.93 -3.88 -4.24
N HIS A 116 -0.65 -3.34 -5.44
CA HIS A 116 -0.72 -1.91 -5.69
C HIS A 116 -2.10 -1.33 -5.39
N SER A 117 -3.17 -2.02 -5.81
CA SER A 117 -4.54 -1.59 -5.56
C SER A 117 -4.87 -1.55 -4.06
N ASN A 118 -4.45 -2.55 -3.30
CA ASN A 118 -4.65 -2.60 -1.85
C ASN A 118 -3.88 -1.49 -1.13
N LEU A 119 -2.61 -1.29 -1.48
CA LEU A 119 -1.80 -0.19 -0.95
C LEU A 119 -2.42 1.17 -1.30
N PHE A 120 -2.93 1.34 -2.54
CA PHE A 120 -3.58 2.57 -2.97
C PHE A 120 -4.84 2.87 -2.16
N LEU A 121 -5.65 1.84 -1.88
CA LEU A 121 -6.84 1.98 -1.04
C LEU A 121 -6.47 2.35 0.40
N LEU A 122 -5.47 1.69 0.99
CA LEU A 122 -4.97 2.02 2.34
C LEU A 122 -4.43 3.45 2.40
N SER A 123 -3.64 3.87 1.41
CA SER A 123 -3.10 5.22 1.31
C SER A 123 -4.21 6.27 1.18
N SER A 124 -5.21 5.99 0.35
CA SER A 124 -6.40 6.85 0.21
C SER A 124 -7.21 6.95 1.50
N TYR A 125 -7.35 5.84 2.24
CA TYR A 125 -8.04 5.80 3.51
C TYR A 125 -7.32 6.63 4.58
N ILE A 126 -6.00 6.47 4.72
CA ILE A 126 -5.15 7.28 5.60
C ILE A 126 -5.25 8.77 5.22
N GLY A 127 -5.16 9.10 3.93
CA GLY A 127 -5.32 10.47 3.43
C GLY A 127 -6.69 11.07 3.73
N HIS A 128 -7.76 10.27 3.64
CA HIS A 128 -9.10 10.70 4.04
C HIS A 128 -9.18 10.99 5.54
N ASN A 129 -8.64 10.11 6.39
CA ASN A 129 -8.65 10.33 7.84
C ASN A 129 -7.83 11.58 8.22
N GLN A 130 -6.68 11.83 7.57
CA GLN A 130 -5.96 13.08 7.74
C GLN A 130 -6.80 14.30 7.34
N PHE A 131 -7.55 14.23 6.23
CA PHE A 131 -8.49 15.29 5.88
C PHE A 131 -9.55 15.49 6.98
N VAL A 132 -10.20 14.42 7.45
CA VAL A 132 -11.25 14.48 8.49
C VAL A 132 -10.72 15.08 9.79
N ARG A 133 -9.47 14.79 10.16
CA ARG A 133 -8.79 15.37 11.33
C ARG A 133 -8.67 16.89 11.25
N THR A 134 -8.68 17.46 10.05
CA THR A 134 -8.48 18.90 9.79
C THR A 134 -9.73 19.61 9.23
N ALA A 135 -10.81 18.87 8.93
CA ALA A 135 -11.98 19.39 8.25
C ALA A 135 -12.75 20.48 9.04
N HIS A 136 -12.57 20.55 10.36
CA HIS A 136 -13.12 21.64 11.19
C HIS A 136 -12.35 22.96 11.06
N LEU A 137 -11.13 22.93 10.51
CA LEU A 137 -10.28 24.10 10.27
C LEU A 137 -10.47 24.63 8.85
N ASP A 138 -10.49 23.74 7.87
CA ASP A 138 -10.81 24.06 6.48
C ASP A 138 -11.56 22.89 5.81
N PRO A 139 -12.83 23.07 5.40
CA PRO A 139 -13.60 22.02 4.75
C PRO A 139 -13.11 21.69 3.32
N ASN A 140 -12.22 22.50 2.74
CA ASN A 140 -11.67 22.28 1.40
C ASN A 140 -10.35 21.47 1.40
N GLY A 141 -9.86 21.08 2.57
CA GLY A 141 -8.72 20.17 2.73
C GLY A 141 -7.35 20.81 2.55
N GLN A 142 -7.23 22.14 2.51
CA GLN A 142 -5.94 22.84 2.53
C GLN A 142 -5.26 22.69 3.90
N ALA A 143 -6.04 22.58 4.98
CA ALA A 143 -5.50 22.42 6.33
C ALA A 143 -4.83 21.05 6.60
N LYS A 144 -5.02 20.05 5.72
CA LYS A 144 -4.50 18.68 5.91
C LYS A 144 -2.97 18.60 6.02
N GLU A 145 -2.27 19.59 5.44
CA GLU A 145 -0.81 19.71 5.41
C GLU A 145 -0.31 21.04 5.98
N ASP A 146 -1.20 21.87 6.54
CA ASP A 146 -0.81 23.13 7.16
C ASP A 146 -0.26 22.88 8.56
N THR A 147 1.06 22.66 8.63
CA THR A 147 1.80 22.34 9.86
C THR A 147 1.71 23.44 10.92
N SER A 148 1.40 24.68 10.51
CA SER A 148 1.18 25.80 11.43
C SER A 148 -0.09 25.66 12.28
N LEU A 149 -1.01 24.78 11.87
CA LEU A 149 -2.27 24.46 12.56
C LEU A 149 -2.23 23.08 13.23
N SER A 150 -1.05 22.44 13.32
CA SER A 150 -0.90 21.07 13.83
C SER A 150 -1.40 20.89 15.26
N ASP A 151 -1.37 21.94 16.08
CA ASP A 151 -1.89 21.97 17.44
C ASP A 151 -3.43 21.86 17.53
N GLN A 152 -4.11 22.11 16.41
CA GLN A 152 -5.57 22.09 16.30
C GLN A 152 -6.10 20.88 15.53
N TRP A 153 -5.21 20.04 14.98
CA TRP A 153 -5.62 18.78 14.35
C TRP A 153 -6.26 17.86 15.40
N LYS A 154 -7.33 17.16 15.02
CA LYS A 154 -7.89 16.11 15.87
C LYS A 154 -6.86 14.99 16.05
N PRO A 155 -6.94 14.20 17.13
CA PRO A 155 -6.05 13.05 17.30
C PRO A 155 -6.22 12.03 16.17
N THR A 156 -5.17 11.26 15.92
CA THR A 156 -5.22 10.07 15.06
C THR A 156 -6.19 9.04 15.64
N ASP A 157 -7.12 8.57 14.83
CA ASP A 157 -8.07 7.53 15.21
C ASP A 157 -7.48 6.11 15.03
N ASP A 158 -8.16 5.12 15.60
CA ASP A 158 -7.71 3.72 15.57
C ASP A 158 -7.80 3.13 14.17
N ASP A 159 -8.73 3.59 13.34
CA ASP A 159 -8.87 3.13 11.96
C ASP A 159 -7.67 3.59 11.11
N MET A 160 -7.18 4.83 11.28
CA MET A 160 -5.97 5.31 10.61
C MET A 160 -4.72 4.52 11.06
N ARG A 161 -4.61 4.18 12.34
CA ARG A 161 -3.55 3.28 12.85
C ARG A 161 -3.63 1.89 12.21
N GLN A 162 -4.83 1.31 12.18
CA GLN A 162 -5.03 -0.03 11.62
C GLN A 162 -4.73 -0.06 10.11
N ALA A 163 -5.12 0.98 9.38
CA ALA A 163 -4.78 1.12 7.96
C ALA A 163 -3.25 1.18 7.76
N PHE A 164 -2.55 1.94 8.60
CA PHE A 164 -1.09 2.02 8.54
C PHE A 164 -0.42 0.68 8.87
N GLU A 165 -0.94 -0.08 9.83
CA GLU A 165 -0.45 -1.43 10.14
C GLU A 165 -0.67 -2.41 8.99
N TYR A 166 -1.83 -2.42 8.33
CA TYR A 166 -2.01 -3.25 7.13
C TYR A 166 -1.06 -2.89 6.01
N MET A 167 -0.76 -1.60 5.81
CA MET A 167 0.22 -1.16 4.82
C MET A 167 1.62 -1.70 5.13
N LYS A 168 2.06 -1.64 6.39
CA LYS A 168 3.30 -2.25 6.85
C LYS A 168 3.35 -3.74 6.56
N GLN A 169 2.28 -4.45 6.90
CA GLN A 169 2.19 -5.90 6.74
C GLN A 169 2.23 -6.32 5.26
N ILE A 170 1.52 -5.62 4.37
CA ILE A 170 1.55 -5.90 2.93
C ILE A 170 2.97 -5.70 2.39
N VAL A 171 3.60 -4.55 2.67
CA VAL A 171 4.95 -4.26 2.17
C VAL A 171 5.97 -5.27 2.69
N TYR A 172 5.85 -5.68 3.95
CA TYR A 172 6.69 -6.72 4.53
C TYR A 172 6.49 -8.09 3.88
N ASP A 173 5.24 -8.52 3.68
CA ASP A 173 4.94 -9.78 3.02
C ASP A 173 5.45 -9.79 1.56
N ILE A 174 5.40 -8.66 0.85
CA ILE A 174 6.01 -8.49 -0.48
C ILE A 174 7.53 -8.66 -0.40
N ASP A 175 8.20 -8.06 0.58
CA ASP A 175 9.65 -8.19 0.77
C ASP A 175 10.05 -9.66 1.04
N VAL A 176 9.28 -10.37 1.88
CA VAL A 176 9.48 -11.81 2.13
C VAL A 176 9.34 -12.64 0.86
N GLU A 177 8.29 -12.41 0.08
CA GLU A 177 8.09 -13.15 -1.16
C GLU A 177 9.17 -12.84 -2.21
N VAL A 178 9.44 -11.55 -2.44
CA VAL A 178 10.27 -11.09 -3.57
C VAL A 178 11.76 -11.24 -3.29
N ASN A 179 12.22 -10.85 -2.09
CA ASN A 179 13.64 -10.84 -1.74
C ASN A 179 14.08 -12.08 -0.97
N HIS A 180 13.16 -12.72 -0.24
CA HIS A 180 13.45 -13.90 0.56
C HIS A 180 12.86 -15.19 -0.02
N GLY A 181 12.26 -15.13 -1.23
CA GLY A 181 11.73 -16.31 -1.93
C GLY A 181 10.60 -17.01 -1.17
N GLY A 182 9.84 -16.25 -0.37
CA GLY A 182 8.78 -16.75 0.49
C GLY A 182 9.27 -17.38 1.80
N GLU A 183 10.58 -17.35 2.07
CA GLU A 183 11.14 -17.84 3.33
C GLU A 183 11.10 -16.75 4.41
N GLY A 184 10.15 -16.84 5.33
CA GLY A 184 10.01 -15.89 6.45
C GLY A 184 8.71 -16.09 7.21
N GLU A 185 8.58 -15.45 8.37
CA GLU A 185 7.26 -15.23 8.97
C GLU A 185 6.50 -14.23 8.11
N THR A 186 5.19 -14.42 7.94
CA THR A 186 4.35 -13.55 7.13
C THR A 186 3.11 -13.18 7.93
N PHE A 187 2.50 -12.05 7.59
CA PHE A 187 1.28 -11.58 8.25
C PHE A 187 0.02 -12.17 7.61
N GLY A 188 0.13 -12.62 6.36
CA GLY A 188 -0.93 -13.30 5.61
C GLY A 188 -1.90 -12.33 4.96
N VAL A 189 -1.47 -11.11 4.63
CA VAL A 189 -2.35 -10.05 4.10
C VAL A 189 -2.18 -9.79 2.60
N THR A 190 -1.20 -10.43 1.96
CA THR A 190 -0.90 -10.29 0.53
C THR A 190 -1.53 -11.40 -0.31
N HIS A 191 -1.89 -11.11 -1.57
CA HIS A 191 -2.26 -12.13 -2.55
C HIS A 191 -1.06 -12.92 -3.07
N LEU A 192 0.15 -12.35 -3.05
CA LEU A 192 1.36 -13.01 -3.56
C LEU A 192 1.64 -14.36 -2.90
N LEU A 193 1.41 -14.43 -1.59
CA LEU A 193 1.61 -15.61 -0.74
C LEU A 193 0.32 -16.39 -0.47
N ASN A 194 -0.80 -16.02 -1.12
CA ASN A 194 -2.14 -16.54 -0.80
C ASN A 194 -2.47 -16.42 0.69
N GLY A 195 -2.26 -15.23 1.25
CA GLY A 195 -2.50 -14.94 2.66
C GLY A 195 -3.95 -15.23 3.10
N ASP A 196 -4.10 -15.73 4.32
CA ASP A 196 -5.40 -16.09 4.91
C ASP A 196 -6.19 -14.89 5.44
N LYS A 197 -5.55 -13.72 5.58
CA LYS A 197 -6.14 -12.45 6.05
C LYS A 197 -6.34 -11.42 4.94
N THR A 198 -6.05 -11.76 3.69
CA THR A 198 -6.22 -10.85 2.56
C THR A 198 -7.65 -10.29 2.48
N SER A 199 -8.66 -11.14 2.68
CA SER A 199 -10.07 -10.70 2.70
C SER A 199 -10.43 -9.80 3.89
N GLU A 200 -9.82 -10.02 5.05
CA GLU A 200 -10.04 -9.19 6.24
C GLU A 200 -9.59 -7.74 5.98
N MET A 201 -8.38 -7.59 5.44
CA MET A 201 -7.82 -6.28 5.09
C MET A 201 -8.64 -5.61 3.98
N GLU A 202 -9.04 -6.34 2.94
CA GLU A 202 -9.89 -5.80 1.86
C GLU A 202 -11.26 -5.35 2.38
N ASP A 203 -11.88 -6.11 3.29
CA ASP A 203 -13.16 -5.76 3.89
C ASP A 203 -13.06 -4.52 4.80
N PHE A 204 -11.92 -4.34 5.47
CA PHE A 204 -11.61 -3.14 6.25
C PHE A 204 -11.57 -1.89 5.34
N VAL A 205 -10.76 -1.90 4.28
CA VAL A 205 -10.58 -0.70 3.42
C VAL A 205 -11.78 -0.41 2.52
N THR A 206 -12.57 -1.43 2.15
CA THR A 206 -13.78 -1.24 1.34
C THR A 206 -15.02 -0.92 2.19
N GLY A 207 -14.90 -0.94 3.52
CA GLY A 207 -16.02 -0.73 4.43
C GLY A 207 -17.09 -1.82 4.33
N LYS A 208 -16.72 -3.03 3.90
CA LYS A 208 -17.64 -4.18 3.88
C LYS A 208 -17.83 -4.77 5.28
N SER A 209 -16.81 -4.70 6.15
CA SER A 209 -16.93 -5.17 7.54
C SER A 209 -17.98 -4.37 8.34
N SER A 210 -18.14 -3.08 8.05
CA SER A 210 -19.14 -2.20 8.70
C SER A 210 -20.56 -2.32 8.13
N ARG A 211 -20.75 -2.99 6.97
CA ARG A 211 -22.08 -3.20 6.35
C ARG A 211 -22.84 -4.42 6.89
N ILE A 212 -22.22 -5.24 7.73
CA ILE A 212 -22.87 -6.40 8.36
C ILE A 212 -23.61 -5.99 9.67
N GLY A 213 -23.43 -4.74 10.14
CA GLY A 213 -23.92 -4.28 11.45
C GLY A 213 -25.12 -3.32 11.46
N TRP A 214 -25.82 -3.08 10.35
CA TRP A 214 -27.04 -2.25 10.35
C TRP A 214 -28.26 -3.06 9.86
N ASN A 215 -28.70 -3.98 10.69
CA ASN A 215 -30.08 -4.44 10.77
C ASN A 215 -30.42 -4.49 12.25
N ASP A 216 -31.00 -3.41 12.78
CA ASP A 216 -31.98 -3.41 13.87
C ASP A 216 -32.71 -2.05 13.89
#